data_AF-A0A3D1F423-F1
#
_entry.id   AF-A0A3D1F423-F1
#
_cell.length_a   1.000
_cell.length_b   1.000
_cell.length_c   1.000
_cell.angle_alpha   90.00
_cell.angle_beta   90.00
_cell.angle_gamma   90.00
#
_symmetry.space_group_name_H-M   'P 1'
#
loop_
_entity.id
_entity.type
_entity.pdbx_description
1 polymer ?
#
loop_
_entity_poly.entity_id
_entity_poly.type
_entity_poly.pdbx_seq_one_letter_code
_entity_poly.pdbx_strand_id
1 'polypeptide(L)'
;MNDAQSTTTGNTLDRWMSEHPWHPRVLPYVIYVALLPLIAMVTDDQPWMYPLLYGGQCLIVASLLWRYRRLTPELNLRFHWLAIPVGILVCVIWIALGKWMITLFPERFAVSPDDPEHLFTRMSPAIHWLSLSMRVVGMSLLVPLFEELFVRSLLLRSFHSFRQVVVGVLQWGQDLPLIGEWLMHTSIAKRADEHEQPFARMFNETVLGQLSVTGIVLSTLIFTIGHGMRDWPGAVVCSLMYIALLRVTRNKGLGPVVWAHGITNALLWGYCVYYSDWQFL
;
A
#
# COMPACT_ATOMS: atom_id res chain seq x y z
N MET A 1 -48.37 17.77 7.79
CA MET A 1 -47.62 16.60 7.29
C MET A 1 -46.16 16.96 7.45
N ASN A 2 -45.52 16.38 8.48
CA ASN A 2 -44.14 16.66 8.83
C ASN A 2 -43.23 15.77 7.98
N ASP A 3 -42.57 16.37 6.99
CA ASP A 3 -41.43 15.73 6.34
C ASP A 3 -40.25 15.79 7.30
N ALA A 4 -40.02 14.66 7.97
CA ALA A 4 -38.82 14.42 8.73
C ALA A 4 -37.62 14.43 7.77
N GLN A 5 -36.90 15.55 7.75
CA GLN A 5 -35.50 15.58 7.32
C GLN A 5 -34.75 14.50 8.11
N SER A 6 -34.36 13.42 7.43
CA SER A 6 -33.46 12.43 7.99
C SER A 6 -32.09 13.06 8.13
N THR A 7 -31.87 13.74 9.25
CA THR A 7 -30.56 14.21 9.69
C THR A 7 -29.66 12.99 9.84
N THR A 8 -28.80 12.77 8.86
CA THR A 8 -27.76 11.74 8.94
C THR A 8 -26.75 12.21 9.99
N THR A 9 -26.97 11.81 11.23
CA THR A 9 -26.05 11.93 12.37
C THR A 9 -24.86 10.97 12.18
N GLY A 10 -24.16 11.08 11.05
CA GLY A 10 -22.89 10.40 10.85
C GLY A 10 -21.81 11.05 11.71
N ASN A 11 -20.95 10.24 12.32
CA ASN A 11 -19.70 10.70 12.96
C ASN A 11 -18.91 11.55 11.95
N THR A 12 -18.19 12.58 12.39
CA THR A 12 -17.34 13.45 11.54
C THR A 12 -16.47 12.63 10.59
N LEU A 13 -15.92 11.50 11.06
CA LEU A 13 -15.13 10.58 10.23
C LEU A 13 -15.94 9.95 9.10
N ASP A 14 -17.20 9.55 9.34
CA ASP A 14 -18.04 8.94 8.31
C ASP A 14 -18.37 9.93 7.20
N ARG A 15 -18.62 11.19 7.58
CA ARG A 15 -18.84 12.28 6.62
C ARG A 15 -17.61 12.47 5.75
N TRP A 16 -16.44 12.66 6.38
CA TRP A 16 -15.17 12.80 5.67
C TRP A 16 -14.93 11.63 4.71
N MET A 17 -15.06 10.39 5.18
CA MET A 17 -14.84 9.20 4.34
C MET A 17 -15.77 9.13 3.11
N SER A 18 -16.97 9.69 3.20
CA SER A 18 -17.92 9.75 2.08
C SER A 18 -17.75 10.94 1.14
N GLU A 19 -17.05 12.01 1.57
CA GLU A 19 -16.90 13.25 0.80
C GLU A 19 -16.03 13.09 -0.46
N HIS A 20 -15.04 12.19 -0.41
CA HIS A 20 -14.11 12.03 -1.53
C HIS A 20 -13.72 10.57 -1.76
N PRO A 21 -13.67 10.09 -3.02
CA PRO A 21 -13.36 8.68 -3.32
C PRO A 21 -11.97 8.24 -2.85
N TRP A 22 -11.04 9.17 -2.64
CA TRP A 22 -9.71 8.82 -2.15
C TRP A 22 -9.69 8.42 -0.68
N HIS A 23 -10.50 9.05 0.17
CA HIS A 23 -10.43 8.88 1.63
C HIS A 23 -10.45 7.41 2.09
N PRO A 24 -11.40 6.55 1.63
CA PRO A 24 -11.43 5.15 2.03
C PRO A 24 -10.28 4.31 1.46
N ARG A 25 -9.51 4.82 0.49
CA ARG A 25 -8.39 4.15 -0.18
C ARG A 25 -7.04 4.62 0.36
N VAL A 26 -6.95 5.87 0.82
CA VAL A 26 -5.75 6.49 1.39
C VAL A 26 -5.65 6.20 2.89
N LEU A 27 -6.73 6.41 3.64
CA LEU A 27 -6.67 6.43 5.10
C LEU A 27 -6.10 5.14 5.72
N PRO A 28 -6.55 3.92 5.32
CA PRO A 28 -6.01 2.69 5.89
C PRO A 28 -4.51 2.49 5.59
N TYR A 29 -4.07 2.87 4.39
CA TYR A 29 -2.66 2.79 3.97
C TYR A 29 -1.80 3.78 4.76
N VAL A 30 -2.22 5.05 4.83
CA VAL A 30 -1.46 6.09 5.56
C VAL A 30 -1.37 5.78 7.05
N ILE A 31 -2.45 5.32 7.69
CA ILE A 31 -2.40 4.92 9.10
C ILE A 31 -1.43 3.76 9.30
N TYR A 32 -1.47 2.74 8.44
CA TYR A 32 -0.56 1.61 8.54
C TYR A 32 0.90 2.07 8.43
N VAL A 33 1.24 2.83 7.39
CA VAL A 33 2.60 3.31 7.13
C VAL A 33 3.09 4.27 8.21
N ALA A 34 2.24 5.17 8.71
CA ALA A 34 2.61 6.12 9.76
C ALA A 34 2.88 5.43 11.12
N LEU A 35 2.20 4.32 11.41
CA LEU A 35 2.42 3.56 12.63
C LEU A 35 3.70 2.71 12.59
N LEU A 36 4.17 2.27 11.42
CA LEU A 36 5.39 1.45 11.28
C LEU A 36 6.62 2.03 12.02
N PRO A 37 7.05 3.29 11.79
CA PRO A 37 8.20 3.85 12.48
C PRO A 37 7.94 4.03 13.99
N LEU A 38 6.70 4.33 14.39
CA LEU A 38 6.35 4.48 15.81
C LEU A 38 6.43 3.14 16.56
N ILE A 39 6.00 2.05 15.91
CA ILE A 39 6.16 0.70 16.46
C ILE A 39 7.65 0.34 16.53
N ALA A 40 8.43 0.61 15.47
CA ALA A 40 9.86 0.35 15.46
C ALA A 40 10.56 1.04 16.64
N MET A 41 10.32 2.34 16.83
CA MET A 41 10.89 3.12 17.94
C MET A 41 10.61 2.51 19.32
N VAL A 42 9.41 1.99 19.55
CA VAL A 42 9.07 1.36 20.85
C VAL A 42 9.67 -0.04 20.96
N THR A 43 9.65 -0.81 19.88
CA THR A 43 10.10 -2.21 19.88
C THR A 43 11.60 -2.39 19.83
N ASP A 44 12.35 -1.34 19.47
CA ASP A 44 13.80 -1.33 19.54
C ASP A 44 14.29 -1.47 20.99
N ASP A 45 13.64 -0.77 21.93
CA ASP A 45 13.92 -0.84 23.37
C ASP A 45 13.12 -1.95 24.07
N GLN A 46 11.88 -2.19 23.65
CA GLN A 46 10.94 -3.13 24.28
C GLN A 46 10.38 -4.13 23.26
N PRO A 47 11.17 -5.13 22.81
CA PRO A 47 10.75 -6.08 21.78
C PRO A 47 9.44 -6.80 22.11
N TRP A 48 9.18 -7.10 23.38
CA TRP A 48 7.97 -7.81 23.83
C TRP A 48 6.65 -7.06 23.53
N MET A 49 6.72 -5.75 23.25
CA MET A 49 5.55 -4.94 22.90
C MET A 49 5.10 -5.14 21.44
N TYR A 50 5.95 -5.71 20.58
CA TYR A 50 5.67 -5.89 19.15
C TYR A 50 4.30 -6.51 18.85
N PRO A 51 3.93 -7.70 19.40
CA PRO A 51 2.64 -8.32 19.06
C PRO A 51 1.44 -7.47 19.46
N LEU A 52 1.54 -6.71 20.56
CA LEU A 52 0.46 -5.82 21.01
C LEU A 52 0.29 -4.62 20.07
N LEU A 53 1.39 -3.94 19.75
CA LEU A 53 1.36 -2.76 18.88
C LEU A 53 0.99 -3.12 17.45
N TYR A 54 1.61 -4.17 16.90
CA TYR A 54 1.32 -4.66 15.55
C TYR A 54 -0.11 -5.19 15.44
N GLY A 55 -0.58 -5.93 16.46
CA GLY A 55 -1.96 -6.38 16.55
C GLY A 55 -2.95 -5.22 16.59
N GLY A 56 -2.67 -4.19 17.39
CA GLY A 56 -3.46 -2.96 17.46
C GLY A 56 -3.54 -2.24 16.10
N GLN A 57 -2.41 -2.05 15.43
CA GLN A 57 -2.35 -1.48 14.07
C GLN A 57 -3.21 -2.29 13.09
N CYS A 58 -3.08 -3.62 13.11
CA CYS A 58 -3.87 -4.50 12.24
C CYS A 58 -5.38 -4.38 12.52
N LEU A 59 -5.78 -4.32 13.79
CA LEU A 59 -7.19 -4.16 14.18
C LEU A 59 -7.76 -2.81 13.73
N ILE A 60 -7.00 -1.72 13.86
CA ILE A 60 -7.41 -0.38 13.41
C ILE A 60 -7.67 -0.41 11.90
N VAL A 61 -6.72 -0.92 11.12
CA VAL A 61 -6.83 -0.97 9.66
C VAL A 61 -7.95 -1.90 9.21
N ALA A 62 -8.06 -3.09 9.80
CA ALA A 62 -9.15 -4.02 9.52
C ALA A 62 -10.53 -3.40 9.83
N SER A 63 -10.64 -2.65 10.94
CA SER A 63 -11.87 -1.95 11.31
C SER A 63 -12.25 -0.87 10.30
N LEU A 64 -11.28 -0.11 9.79
CA LEU A 64 -11.51 0.89 8.74
C LEU A 64 -11.99 0.25 7.44
N LEU A 65 -11.29 -0.79 6.98
CA LEU A 65 -11.68 -1.53 5.77
C LEU A 65 -13.08 -2.11 5.91
N TRP A 66 -13.40 -2.71 7.06
CA TRP A 66 -14.72 -3.28 7.32
C TRP A 66 -15.82 -2.22 7.36
N ARG A 67 -15.62 -1.12 8.09
CA ARG A 67 -16.60 -0.03 8.25
C ARG A 67 -16.92 0.61 6.90
N TYR A 68 -15.91 0.87 6.09
CA TYR A 68 -16.04 1.60 4.83
C TYR A 68 -16.08 0.72 3.57
N ARG A 69 -16.25 -0.61 3.72
CA ARG A 69 -16.32 -1.57 2.60
C ARG A 69 -17.34 -1.24 1.51
N ARG A 70 -18.41 -0.50 1.86
CA ARG A 70 -19.44 -0.06 0.89
C ARG A 70 -18.94 1.05 -0.05
N LEU A 71 -17.91 1.80 0.36
CA LEU A 71 -17.28 2.86 -0.44
C LEU A 71 -16.18 2.31 -1.38
N THR A 72 -15.84 1.04 -1.21
CA THR A 72 -14.75 0.35 -1.93
C THR A 72 -15.24 -0.99 -2.51
N PRO A 73 -16.31 -0.98 -3.34
CA PRO A 73 -16.92 -2.21 -3.87
C PRO A 73 -15.97 -3.06 -4.73
N GLU A 74 -14.91 -2.46 -5.28
CA GLU A 74 -13.86 -3.18 -6.00
C GLU A 74 -12.98 -4.05 -5.09
N LEU A 75 -12.88 -3.71 -3.80
CA LEU A 75 -12.18 -4.51 -2.80
C LEU A 75 -13.07 -5.68 -2.39
N ASN A 76 -12.89 -6.80 -3.07
CA ASN A 76 -13.58 -8.04 -2.81
C ASN A 76 -12.57 -9.20 -2.76
N LEU A 77 -13.00 -10.36 -2.29
CA LEU A 77 -12.16 -11.55 -2.14
C LEU A 77 -12.38 -12.60 -3.24
N ARG A 78 -12.91 -12.20 -4.41
CA ARG A 78 -13.15 -13.14 -5.52
C ARG A 78 -11.83 -13.75 -5.97
N PHE A 79 -11.77 -15.08 -5.96
CA PHE A 79 -10.59 -15.82 -6.37
C PHE A 79 -10.49 -15.96 -7.90
N HIS A 80 -9.25 -16.02 -8.38
CA HIS A 80 -8.89 -16.46 -9.73
C HIS A 80 -7.61 -17.30 -9.64
N TRP A 81 -7.56 -18.45 -10.31
CA TRP A 81 -6.47 -19.41 -10.18
C TRP A 81 -5.09 -18.82 -10.53
N LEU A 82 -5.01 -17.88 -11.48
CA LEU A 82 -3.78 -17.14 -11.83
C LEU A 82 -3.11 -16.46 -10.62
N ALA A 83 -3.83 -16.19 -9.54
CA ALA A 83 -3.25 -15.64 -8.32
C ALA A 83 -2.13 -16.53 -7.75
N ILE A 84 -2.26 -17.86 -7.87
CA ILE A 84 -1.28 -18.82 -7.36
C ILE A 84 0.05 -18.75 -8.13
N PRO A 85 0.11 -19.00 -9.45
CA PRO A 85 1.38 -18.95 -10.18
C PRO A 85 1.97 -17.54 -10.18
N VAL A 86 1.14 -16.47 -10.22
CA VAL A 86 1.65 -15.09 -10.12
C VAL A 86 2.29 -14.86 -8.75
N GLY A 87 1.65 -15.26 -7.65
CA GLY A 87 2.20 -15.09 -6.30
C GLY A 87 3.50 -15.88 -6.08
N ILE A 88 3.56 -17.12 -6.58
CA ILE A 88 4.79 -17.93 -6.54
C ILE A 88 5.90 -17.27 -7.35
N LEU A 89 5.61 -16.84 -8.59
CA LEU A 89 6.60 -16.24 -9.48
C LEU A 89 7.12 -14.90 -8.93
N VAL A 90 6.25 -14.06 -8.37
CA VAL A 90 6.69 -12.83 -7.70
C VAL A 90 7.61 -13.15 -6.54
N CYS A 91 7.29 -14.12 -5.67
CA CYS A 91 8.16 -14.52 -4.56
C CYS A 91 9.55 -14.96 -5.04
N VAL A 92 9.61 -15.84 -6.04
CA VAL A 92 10.88 -16.33 -6.61
C VAL A 92 11.70 -15.19 -7.19
N ILE A 93 11.09 -14.32 -7.99
CA ILE A 93 11.77 -13.17 -8.60
C ILE A 93 12.23 -12.18 -7.52
N TRP A 94 11.40 -11.93 -6.50
CA TRP A 94 11.74 -11.03 -5.40
C TRP A 94 12.99 -11.48 -4.66
N ILE A 95 13.06 -12.75 -4.28
CA ILE A 95 14.23 -13.34 -3.62
C ILE A 95 15.45 -13.27 -4.53
N ALA A 96 15.31 -13.65 -5.80
CA ALA A 96 16.41 -13.65 -6.76
C ALA A 96 16.99 -12.24 -6.97
N LEU A 97 16.13 -11.24 -7.16
CA LEU A 97 16.55 -9.85 -7.36
C LEU A 97 17.11 -9.22 -6.08
N GLY A 98 16.56 -9.55 -4.90
CA GLY A 98 17.13 -9.11 -3.63
C GLY A 98 18.54 -9.66 -3.41
N LYS A 99 18.77 -10.96 -3.66
CA LYS A 99 20.11 -11.56 -3.59
C LYS A 99 21.07 -11.00 -4.63
N TRP A 100 20.57 -10.73 -5.83
CA TRP A 100 21.35 -10.07 -6.88
C TRP A 100 21.78 -8.67 -6.46
N MET A 101 20.90 -7.88 -5.84
CA MET A 101 21.22 -6.56 -5.30
C MET A 101 22.27 -6.62 -4.18
N ILE A 102 22.20 -7.61 -3.30
CA ILE A 102 23.25 -7.85 -2.27
C ILE A 102 24.59 -8.19 -2.94
N THR A 103 24.57 -8.99 -4.01
CA THR A 103 25.79 -9.38 -4.74
C THR A 103 26.43 -8.18 -5.45
N LEU A 104 25.62 -7.27 -6.00
CA LEU A 104 26.11 -6.07 -6.68
C LEU A 104 26.60 -4.98 -5.71
N PHE A 105 25.94 -4.83 -4.56
CA PHE A 105 26.24 -3.77 -3.60
C PHE A 105 26.39 -4.35 -2.18
N PRO A 106 27.39 -5.24 -1.95
CA PRO A 106 27.54 -5.92 -0.67
C PRO A 106 27.77 -4.95 0.47
N GLU A 107 28.55 -3.88 0.27
CA GLU A 107 28.81 -2.85 1.28
C GLU A 107 27.55 -2.09 1.74
N ARG A 108 26.47 -2.11 0.94
CA ARG A 108 25.22 -1.42 1.27
C ARG A 108 24.14 -2.33 1.82
N PHE A 109 24.10 -3.58 1.38
CA PHE A 109 22.95 -4.46 1.60
C PHE A 109 23.29 -5.81 2.22
N ALA A 110 24.56 -6.21 2.30
CA ALA A 110 24.93 -7.40 3.05
C ALA A 110 24.75 -7.11 4.55
N VAL A 111 24.09 -8.03 5.26
CA VAL A 111 24.01 -7.96 6.72
C VAL A 111 25.41 -8.17 7.28
N SER A 112 25.84 -7.26 8.15
CA SER A 112 27.11 -7.39 8.84
C SER A 112 27.04 -8.60 9.81
N PRO A 113 28.09 -9.42 9.92
CA PRO A 113 28.15 -10.47 10.93
C PRO A 113 27.96 -9.95 12.36
N ASP A 114 28.26 -8.67 12.58
CA ASP A 114 28.19 -7.97 13.86
C ASP A 114 26.89 -7.17 14.05
N ASP A 115 25.98 -7.17 13.08
CA ASP A 115 24.71 -6.43 13.17
C ASP A 115 23.80 -7.10 14.21
N PRO A 116 23.22 -6.34 15.16
CA PRO A 116 22.49 -6.93 16.27
C PRO A 116 21.28 -7.69 15.75
N GLU A 117 21.19 -8.93 16.22
CA GLU A 117 20.04 -9.82 16.20
C GLU A 117 18.73 -9.17 15.74
N HIS A 118 18.18 -9.70 14.63
CA HIS A 118 16.86 -9.34 14.11
C HIS A 118 15.84 -9.20 15.26
N LEU A 119 14.91 -8.23 15.19
CA LEU A 119 13.99 -7.94 16.29
C LEU A 119 13.38 -9.20 16.94
N PHE A 120 13.06 -10.22 16.12
CA PHE A 120 12.48 -11.46 16.60
C PHE A 120 13.44 -12.33 17.42
N THR A 121 14.74 -12.33 17.15
CA THR A 121 15.71 -13.15 17.89
C THR A 121 15.99 -12.60 19.29
N ARG A 122 15.72 -11.31 19.52
CA ARG A 122 15.82 -10.66 20.85
C ARG A 122 14.66 -10.98 21.81
N MET A 123 13.67 -11.77 21.38
CA MET A 123 12.47 -12.07 22.15
C MET A 123 12.54 -13.45 22.81
N SER A 124 11.75 -13.65 23.88
CA SER A 124 11.53 -14.99 24.42
C SER A 124 10.87 -15.90 23.36
N PRO A 125 11.10 -17.23 23.38
CA PRO A 125 10.59 -18.12 22.33
C PRO A 125 9.08 -18.03 22.10
N ALA A 126 8.29 -17.86 23.16
CA ALA A 126 6.84 -17.71 23.05
C ALA A 126 6.44 -16.41 22.33
N ILE A 127 7.07 -15.28 22.67
CA ILE A 127 6.79 -13.98 22.06
C ILE A 127 7.30 -13.94 20.62
N HIS A 128 8.46 -14.54 20.36
CA HIS A 128 9.00 -14.71 19.01
C HIS A 128 7.98 -15.37 18.08
N TRP A 129 7.48 -16.55 18.44
CA TRP A 129 6.55 -17.31 17.59
C TRP A 129 5.18 -16.64 17.47
N LEU A 130 4.69 -16.02 18.55
CA LEU A 130 3.48 -15.22 18.50
C LEU A 130 3.63 -14.06 17.50
N SER A 131 4.74 -13.34 17.58
CA SER A 131 5.04 -12.19 16.72
C SER A 131 5.18 -12.59 15.26
N LEU A 132 5.90 -13.67 14.96
CA LEU A 132 6.01 -14.22 13.60
C LEU A 132 4.66 -14.68 13.04
N SER A 133 3.83 -15.32 13.87
CA SER A 133 2.51 -15.79 13.47
C SER A 133 1.57 -14.62 13.18
N MET A 134 1.58 -13.59 14.02
CA MET A 134 0.82 -12.37 13.78
C MET A 134 1.29 -11.65 12.52
N ARG A 135 2.62 -11.59 12.30
CA ARG A 135 3.21 -10.96 11.12
C ARG A 135 2.80 -11.67 9.84
N VAL A 136 2.81 -13.00 9.77
CA VAL A 136 2.35 -13.69 8.55
C VAL A 136 0.86 -13.47 8.30
N VAL A 137 0.02 -13.46 9.34
CA VAL A 137 -1.41 -13.16 9.20
C VAL A 137 -1.63 -11.73 8.70
N GLY A 138 -0.97 -10.74 9.32
CA GLY A 138 -1.09 -9.35 8.92
C GLY A 138 -0.57 -9.09 7.51
N MET A 139 0.65 -9.53 7.20
CA MET A 139 1.27 -9.32 5.88
C MET A 139 0.59 -10.12 4.77
N SER A 140 0.05 -11.32 5.04
CA SER A 140 -0.53 -12.16 3.99
C SER A 140 -2.02 -11.92 3.78
N LEU A 141 -2.75 -11.46 4.81
CA LEU A 141 -4.21 -11.30 4.72
C LEU A 141 -4.66 -9.83 4.75
N LEU A 142 -4.05 -9.00 5.58
CA LEU A 142 -4.50 -7.62 5.78
C LEU A 142 -3.80 -6.62 4.87
N VAL A 143 -2.47 -6.68 4.80
CA VAL A 143 -1.65 -5.77 3.97
C VAL A 143 -2.09 -5.76 2.51
N PRO A 144 -2.34 -6.91 1.86
CA PRO A 144 -2.77 -6.92 0.47
C PRO A 144 -4.11 -6.18 0.25
N LEU A 145 -4.98 -6.13 1.26
CA LEU A 145 -6.29 -5.49 1.11
C LEU A 145 -6.17 -3.98 0.95
N PHE A 146 -5.49 -3.31 1.89
CA PHE A 146 -5.38 -1.86 1.83
C PHE A 146 -4.32 -1.40 0.83
N GLU A 147 -3.24 -2.17 0.64
CA GLU A 147 -2.18 -1.79 -0.28
C GLU A 147 -2.65 -1.89 -1.74
N GLU A 148 -3.35 -2.96 -2.13
CA GLU A 148 -3.90 -3.05 -3.48
C GLU A 148 -5.05 -2.06 -3.69
N LEU A 149 -5.81 -1.75 -2.64
CA LEU A 149 -6.81 -0.69 -2.70
C LEU A 149 -6.17 0.68 -2.95
N PHE A 150 -5.04 0.98 -2.30
CA PHE A 150 -4.30 2.22 -2.50
C PHE A 150 -3.59 2.25 -3.86
N VAL A 151 -2.81 1.24 -4.21
CA VAL A 151 -1.96 1.29 -5.40
C VAL A 151 -2.75 0.98 -6.68
N ARG A 152 -3.54 -0.11 -6.69
CA ARG A 152 -4.15 -0.66 -7.91
C ARG A 152 -5.53 -0.08 -8.19
N SER A 153 -6.29 0.29 -7.15
CA SER A 153 -7.49 1.09 -7.35
C SER A 153 -7.15 2.57 -7.42
N LEU A 154 -6.61 3.16 -6.35
CA LEU A 154 -6.45 4.61 -6.31
C LEU A 154 -5.36 5.13 -7.27
N LEU A 155 -4.07 4.82 -7.04
CA LEU A 155 -2.98 5.46 -7.79
C LEU A 155 -3.06 5.19 -9.30
N LEU A 156 -3.29 3.92 -9.67
CA LEU A 156 -3.34 3.52 -11.09
C LEU A 156 -4.44 4.25 -11.88
N ARG A 157 -5.58 4.57 -11.25
CA ARG A 157 -6.70 5.30 -11.87
C ARG A 157 -6.51 6.82 -11.79
N SER A 158 -6.03 7.30 -10.65
CA SER A 158 -5.79 8.72 -10.39
C SER A 158 -4.63 9.31 -11.20
N PHE A 159 -3.74 8.49 -11.75
CA PHE A 159 -2.60 8.95 -12.55
C PHE A 159 -2.74 8.60 -14.04
N HIS A 160 -3.97 8.57 -14.54
CA HIS A 160 -4.22 8.15 -15.91
C HIS A 160 -3.55 9.08 -16.95
N SER A 161 -3.51 10.39 -16.71
CA SER A 161 -2.96 11.39 -17.64
C SER A 161 -1.88 12.26 -17.01
N PHE A 162 -0.68 12.28 -17.59
CA PHE A 162 0.45 13.07 -17.08
C PHE A 162 0.11 14.55 -16.96
N ARG A 163 -0.56 15.12 -17.97
CA ARG A 163 -0.97 16.54 -17.95
C ARG A 163 -1.89 16.83 -16.76
N GLN A 164 -2.85 15.97 -16.48
CA GLN A 164 -3.77 16.16 -15.36
C GLN A 164 -3.10 15.91 -14.01
N VAL A 165 -2.12 15.01 -13.94
CA VAL A 165 -1.27 14.84 -12.75
C VAL A 165 -0.51 16.13 -12.46
N VAL A 166 0.11 16.75 -13.47
CA VAL A 166 0.83 18.02 -13.30
C VAL A 166 -0.12 19.12 -12.81
N VAL A 167 -1.33 19.24 -13.38
CA VAL A 167 -2.36 20.19 -12.90
C VAL A 167 -2.72 19.90 -11.45
N GLY A 168 -2.96 18.64 -11.08
CA GLY A 168 -3.30 18.26 -9.71
C GLY A 168 -2.19 18.52 -8.70
N VAL A 169 -0.92 18.29 -9.07
CA VAL A 169 0.24 18.61 -8.22
C VAL A 169 0.37 20.13 -8.03
N LEU A 170 0.11 20.91 -9.08
CA LEU A 170 0.12 22.38 -8.98
C LEU A 170 -1.00 22.89 -8.09
N GLN A 171 -2.22 22.36 -8.21
CA GLN A 171 -3.34 22.68 -7.31
C GLN A 171 -3.01 22.33 -5.86
N TRP A 172 -2.55 21.10 -5.61
CA TRP A 172 -2.15 20.67 -4.27
C TRP A 172 -1.01 21.55 -3.70
N GLY A 173 -0.06 21.95 -4.54
CA GLY A 173 1.01 22.88 -4.14
C GLY A 173 0.53 24.28 -3.78
N GLN A 174 -0.61 24.73 -4.34
CA GLN A 174 -1.24 26.01 -3.98
C GLN A 174 -1.89 25.96 -2.60
N ASP A 175 -2.34 24.78 -2.16
CA ASP A 175 -2.93 24.58 -0.84
C ASP A 175 -1.86 24.46 0.27
N LEU A 176 -0.56 24.36 -0.08
CA LEU A 176 0.51 24.24 0.89
C LEU A 176 0.86 25.58 1.54
N PRO A 177 1.03 25.63 2.87
CA PRO A 177 1.54 26.82 3.53
C PRO A 177 2.93 27.18 2.99
N LEU A 178 3.24 28.48 2.88
CA LEU A 178 4.50 29.06 2.36
C LEU A 178 4.73 28.93 0.84
N ILE A 179 4.45 27.77 0.26
CA ILE A 179 4.64 27.53 -1.19
C ILE A 179 3.45 28.10 -1.97
N GLY A 180 2.25 27.97 -1.42
CA GLY A 180 1.00 28.35 -2.08
C GLY A 180 0.88 29.83 -2.40
N GLU A 181 1.27 30.70 -1.46
CA GLU A 181 1.23 32.16 -1.64
C GLU A 181 2.10 32.63 -2.81
N TRP A 182 3.27 32.02 -3.00
CA TRP A 182 4.12 32.30 -4.15
C TRP A 182 3.52 31.71 -5.44
N LEU A 183 3.05 30.45 -5.36
CA LEU A 183 2.60 29.68 -6.52
C LEU A 183 1.32 30.26 -7.14
N MET A 184 0.36 30.70 -6.32
CA MET A 184 -0.94 31.26 -6.75
C MET A 184 -0.83 32.52 -7.60
N HIS A 185 0.29 33.24 -7.52
CA HIS A 185 0.55 34.42 -8.33
C HIS A 185 1.08 34.10 -9.74
N THR A 186 1.50 32.86 -9.99
CA THR A 186 1.98 32.43 -11.30
C THR A 186 0.82 32.23 -12.29
N SER A 187 1.05 32.54 -13.58
CA SER A 187 0.05 32.33 -14.62
C SER A 187 -0.29 30.85 -14.86
N ILE A 188 0.59 29.94 -14.41
CA ILE A 188 0.43 28.49 -14.56
C ILE A 188 -0.53 27.97 -13.50
N ALA A 189 -0.40 28.43 -12.26
CA ALA A 189 -1.26 28.07 -11.14
C ALA A 189 -2.72 28.54 -11.35
N LYS A 190 -2.91 29.79 -11.80
CA LYS A 190 -4.25 30.31 -12.12
C LYS A 190 -4.98 29.49 -13.18
N ARG A 191 -4.27 29.01 -14.20
CA ARG A 191 -4.83 28.10 -15.23
C ARG A 191 -5.11 26.71 -14.68
N ALA A 192 -4.37 26.28 -13.65
CA ALA A 192 -4.63 25.00 -12.99
C ALA A 192 -5.93 25.08 -12.18
N ASP A 193 -6.20 26.18 -11.50
CA ASP A 193 -7.42 26.40 -10.69
C ASP A 193 -8.72 26.47 -11.50
N GLU A 194 -8.65 26.75 -12.80
CA GLU A 194 -9.81 26.72 -13.70
C GLU A 194 -10.36 25.28 -13.89
N HIS A 195 -9.61 24.24 -13.49
CA HIS A 195 -9.99 22.85 -13.65
C HIS A 195 -10.51 22.21 -12.36
N GLU A 196 -11.66 21.53 -12.43
CA GLU A 196 -12.20 20.73 -11.33
C GLU A 196 -11.24 19.60 -10.91
N GLN A 197 -11.17 19.33 -9.60
CA GLN A 197 -10.39 18.28 -8.91
C GLN A 197 -9.87 17.14 -9.82
N PRO A 198 -8.69 17.29 -10.46
CA PRO A 198 -8.26 16.45 -11.59
C PRO A 198 -8.02 15.01 -11.16
N PHE A 199 -7.55 14.83 -9.93
CA PHE A 199 -7.33 13.56 -9.29
C PHE A 199 -8.62 12.76 -9.02
N ALA A 200 -9.64 13.43 -8.48
CA ALA A 200 -10.95 12.83 -8.26
C ALA A 200 -11.61 12.46 -9.58
N ARG A 201 -11.52 13.38 -10.55
CA ARG A 201 -12.03 13.22 -11.90
C ARG A 201 -11.40 12.03 -12.61
N MET A 202 -10.06 11.97 -12.69
CA MET A 202 -9.34 10.84 -13.30
C MET A 202 -9.75 9.53 -12.65
N PHE A 203 -9.85 9.49 -11.32
CA PHE A 203 -10.28 8.29 -10.61
C PHE A 203 -11.70 7.87 -11.05
N ASN A 204 -12.67 8.79 -11.04
CA ASN A 204 -14.06 8.49 -11.37
C ASN A 204 -14.27 8.10 -12.85
N GLU A 205 -13.54 8.72 -13.78
CA GLU A 205 -13.63 8.45 -15.21
C GLU A 205 -12.87 7.18 -15.62
N THR A 206 -11.81 6.81 -14.91
CA THR A 206 -10.99 5.63 -15.24
C THR A 206 -11.59 4.39 -14.58
N VAL A 207 -11.94 3.37 -15.35
CA VAL A 207 -12.44 2.11 -14.77
C VAL A 207 -11.30 1.25 -14.21
N LEU A 208 -11.62 0.36 -13.26
CA LEU A 208 -10.61 -0.53 -12.67
C LEU A 208 -9.91 -1.38 -13.75
N GLY A 209 -8.58 -1.42 -13.70
CA GLY A 209 -7.75 -2.16 -14.65
C GLY A 209 -7.67 -1.53 -16.05
N GLN A 210 -8.15 -0.29 -16.23
CA GLN A 210 -7.82 0.52 -17.39
C GLN A 210 -6.41 1.07 -17.24
N LEU A 211 -5.56 0.80 -18.23
CA LEU A 211 -4.13 1.10 -18.15
C LEU A 211 -3.80 2.38 -18.93
N SER A 212 -2.86 3.14 -18.40
CA SER A 212 -2.10 4.13 -19.16
C SER A 212 -0.62 4.02 -18.80
N VAL A 213 0.25 4.50 -19.68
CA VAL A 213 1.70 4.53 -19.41
C VAL A 213 1.99 5.34 -18.15
N THR A 214 1.39 6.52 -18.03
CA THR A 214 1.53 7.38 -16.84
C THR A 214 1.11 6.66 -15.57
N GLY A 215 -0.06 6.01 -15.57
CA GLY A 215 -0.58 5.33 -14.40
C GLY A 215 0.30 4.17 -13.97
N ILE A 216 0.78 3.37 -14.93
CA ILE A 216 1.72 2.28 -14.68
C ILE A 216 3.01 2.84 -14.07
N VAL A 217 3.67 3.80 -14.74
CA VAL A 217 4.95 4.33 -14.29
C VAL A 217 4.84 4.97 -12.91
N LEU A 218 3.88 5.88 -12.69
CA LEU A 218 3.77 6.59 -11.42
C LEU A 218 3.33 5.69 -10.26
N SER A 219 2.37 4.78 -10.48
CA SER A 219 1.96 3.84 -9.42
C SER A 219 3.08 2.86 -9.06
N THR A 220 3.83 2.36 -10.06
CA THR A 220 5.00 1.50 -9.83
C THR A 220 6.11 2.25 -9.09
N LEU A 221 6.41 3.50 -9.44
CA LEU A 221 7.44 4.29 -8.75
C LEU A 221 7.07 4.53 -7.28
N ILE A 222 5.83 4.95 -7.00
CA ILE A 222 5.38 5.20 -5.62
C ILE A 222 5.38 3.91 -4.81
N PHE A 223 4.91 2.80 -5.39
CA PHE A 223 4.99 1.48 -4.75
C PHE A 223 6.45 1.10 -4.44
N THR A 224 7.37 1.30 -5.39
CA THR A 224 8.78 0.95 -5.25
C THR A 224 9.47 1.75 -4.14
N ILE A 225 9.21 3.06 -4.04
CA ILE A 225 9.78 3.92 -3.00
C ILE A 225 9.28 3.53 -1.60
N GLY A 226 8.09 2.92 -1.49
CA GLY A 226 7.58 2.36 -0.23
C GLY A 226 8.37 1.15 0.28
N HIS A 227 9.28 0.59 -0.53
CA HIS A 227 10.10 -0.58 -0.18
C HIS A 227 11.56 -0.19 0.04
N GLY A 228 12.29 -1.04 0.77
CA GLY A 228 13.73 -0.89 0.98
C GLY A 228 14.51 -0.88 -0.34
N MET A 229 15.58 -0.10 -0.41
CA MET A 229 16.36 0.11 -1.65
C MET A 229 16.88 -1.18 -2.28
N ARG A 230 17.22 -2.18 -1.46
CA ARG A 230 17.61 -3.52 -1.94
C ARG A 230 16.50 -4.15 -2.78
N ASP A 231 15.24 -3.96 -2.39
CA ASP A 231 14.09 -4.62 -3.00
C ASP A 231 13.50 -3.85 -4.18
N TRP A 232 14.02 -2.68 -4.54
CA TRP A 232 13.47 -1.86 -5.62
C TRP A 232 13.28 -2.61 -6.95
N PRO A 233 14.25 -3.42 -7.45
CA PRO A 233 14.02 -4.19 -8.66
C PRO A 233 12.88 -5.21 -8.51
N GLY A 234 12.79 -5.87 -7.35
CA GLY A 234 11.71 -6.80 -7.00
C GLY A 234 10.35 -6.10 -6.96
N ALA A 235 10.28 -4.92 -6.33
CA ALA A 235 9.08 -4.10 -6.23
C ALA A 235 8.58 -3.62 -7.60
N VAL A 236 9.48 -3.23 -8.51
CA VAL A 236 9.13 -2.88 -9.88
C VAL A 236 8.50 -4.08 -10.60
N VAL A 237 9.14 -5.25 -10.58
CA VAL A 237 8.63 -6.44 -11.27
C VAL A 237 7.31 -6.92 -10.66
N CYS A 238 7.23 -6.98 -9.33
CA CYS A 238 6.01 -7.26 -8.58
C CYS A 238 4.87 -6.34 -9.01
N SER A 239 5.15 -5.03 -9.11
CA SER A 239 4.17 -4.04 -9.51
C SER A 239 3.59 -4.32 -10.89
N LEU A 240 4.46 -4.52 -11.88
CA LEU A 240 4.06 -4.81 -13.25
C LEU A 240 3.28 -6.13 -13.37
N MET A 241 3.68 -7.16 -12.63
CA MET A 241 2.98 -8.46 -12.62
C MET A 241 1.57 -8.35 -12.03
N TYR A 242 1.40 -7.61 -10.94
CA TYR A 242 0.09 -7.38 -10.34
C TYR A 242 -0.79 -6.48 -11.21
N ILE A 243 -0.23 -5.50 -11.91
CA ILE A 243 -0.95 -4.71 -12.93
C ILE A 243 -1.42 -5.60 -14.08
N ALA A 244 -0.56 -6.50 -14.57
CA ALA A 244 -0.92 -7.44 -15.62
C ALA A 244 -2.03 -8.40 -15.17
N LEU A 245 -1.93 -8.94 -13.94
CA LEU A 245 -2.97 -9.78 -13.34
C LEU A 245 -4.29 -9.01 -13.24
N LEU A 246 -4.27 -7.80 -12.67
CA LEU A 246 -5.44 -6.93 -12.57
C LEU A 246 -6.09 -6.71 -13.93
N ARG A 247 -5.29 -6.43 -14.97
CA ARG A 247 -5.82 -6.17 -16.31
C ARG A 247 -6.56 -7.37 -16.89
N VAL A 248 -6.07 -8.58 -16.65
CA VAL A 248 -6.68 -9.83 -17.11
C VAL A 248 -7.91 -10.19 -16.27
N THR A 249 -7.90 -9.91 -14.97
CA THR A 249 -8.95 -10.31 -14.04
C THR A 249 -9.84 -9.17 -13.55
N ARG A 250 -9.84 -8.02 -14.23
CA ARG A 250 -10.53 -6.78 -13.80
C ARG A 250 -12.03 -6.96 -13.51
N ASN A 251 -12.68 -7.90 -14.19
CA ASN A 251 -14.08 -8.25 -13.96
C ASN A 251 -14.35 -8.90 -12.57
N LYS A 252 -13.30 -9.34 -11.88
CA LYS A 252 -13.35 -9.88 -10.52
C LYS A 252 -12.97 -8.83 -9.47
N GLY A 253 -12.72 -7.57 -9.84
CA GLY A 253 -12.23 -6.55 -8.92
C GLY A 253 -10.79 -6.82 -8.47
N LEU A 254 -10.44 -6.42 -7.24
CA LEU A 254 -9.08 -6.54 -6.70
C LEU A 254 -8.73 -7.94 -6.16
N GLY A 255 -9.73 -8.79 -5.90
CA GLY A 255 -9.55 -10.08 -5.24
C GLY A 255 -8.40 -10.95 -5.78
N PRO A 256 -8.27 -11.16 -7.10
CA PRO A 256 -7.17 -11.95 -7.66
C PRO A 256 -5.77 -11.41 -7.31
N VAL A 257 -5.60 -10.09 -7.31
CA VAL A 257 -4.32 -9.46 -6.97
C VAL A 257 -4.07 -9.55 -5.46
N VAL A 258 -5.09 -9.30 -4.64
CA VAL A 258 -5.04 -9.50 -3.18
C VAL A 258 -4.58 -10.91 -2.82
N TRP A 259 -5.14 -11.93 -3.49
CA TRP A 259 -4.72 -13.33 -3.31
C TRP A 259 -3.28 -13.57 -3.75
N ALA A 260 -2.86 -13.06 -4.91
CA ALA A 260 -1.49 -13.23 -5.40
C ALA A 260 -0.46 -12.60 -4.45
N HIS A 261 -0.78 -11.41 -3.96
CA HIS A 261 0.03 -10.69 -3.00
C HIS A 261 0.08 -11.41 -1.65
N GLY A 262 -1.07 -11.83 -1.11
CA GLY A 262 -1.10 -12.64 0.12
C GLY A 262 -0.29 -13.93 0.03
N ILE A 263 -0.36 -14.64 -1.11
CA ILE A 263 0.46 -15.83 -1.39
C ILE A 263 1.95 -15.47 -1.42
N THR A 264 2.31 -14.37 -2.08
CA THR A 264 3.71 -13.89 -2.14
C THR A 264 4.26 -13.69 -0.73
N ASN A 265 3.52 -12.99 0.13
CA ASN A 265 3.97 -12.68 1.50
C ASN A 265 4.03 -13.93 2.39
N ALA A 266 3.07 -14.85 2.24
CA ALA A 266 3.11 -16.12 2.96
C ALA A 266 4.33 -16.99 2.56
N LEU A 267 4.68 -17.00 1.26
CA LEU A 267 5.85 -17.72 0.76
C LEU A 267 7.15 -17.06 1.20
N LEU A 268 7.24 -15.72 1.19
CA LEU A 268 8.39 -14.98 1.70
C LEU A 268 8.59 -15.24 3.20
N TRP A 269 7.52 -15.24 3.99
CA TRP A 269 7.58 -15.62 5.40
C TRP A 269 8.12 -17.04 5.58
N GLY A 270 7.59 -18.00 4.81
CA GLY A 270 8.05 -19.40 4.86
C GLY A 270 9.51 -19.55 4.45
N TYR A 271 9.95 -18.78 3.46
CA TYR A 271 11.35 -18.71 3.04
C TYR A 271 12.26 -18.23 4.20
N CYS A 272 11.88 -17.12 4.85
CA CYS A 272 12.64 -16.56 5.97
C CYS A 272 12.76 -17.54 7.13
N VAL A 273 11.67 -18.20 7.52
CA VAL A 273 11.68 -19.19 8.60
C VAL A 273 12.52 -20.41 8.25
N TYR A 274 12.45 -20.91 7.01
CA TYR A 274 13.17 -22.10 6.60
C TYR A 274 14.68 -21.86 6.47
N TYR A 275 15.08 -20.73 5.86
CA TYR A 275 16.49 -20.41 5.59
C TYR A 275 17.14 -19.54 6.67
N SER A 276 16.38 -19.09 7.67
CA SER A 276 16.82 -18.06 8.65
C SER A 276 17.31 -16.77 7.98
N ASP A 277 16.78 -16.46 6.79
CA ASP A 277 17.13 -15.28 5.99
C ASP A 277 16.11 -14.17 6.21
N TRP A 278 16.21 -13.53 7.37
CA TRP A 278 15.23 -12.56 7.86
C TRP A 278 15.23 -11.23 7.10
N GLN A 279 16.14 -11.06 6.16
CA GLN A 279 16.21 -9.84 5.36
C GLN A 279 15.01 -9.72 4.41
N PHE A 280 14.31 -10.81 4.11
CA PHE A 280 13.13 -10.83 3.22
C PHE A 280 11.80 -10.72 3.98
N LEU A 281 11.83 -10.42 5.28
CA LEU A 281 10.66 -10.37 6.17
C LEU A 281 10.26 -8.96 6.59
#